data_AF-A0A973Z3D2-F1
#
_entry.id   AF-A0A973Z3D2-F1
#
_cell.length_a   1.000
_cell.length_b   1.000
_cell.length_c   1.000
_cell.angle_alpha   90.00
_cell.angle_beta   90.00
_cell.angle_gamma   90.00
#
_symmetry.space_group_name_H-M   'P 1'
#
loop_
_entity.id
_entity.type
_entity.pdbx_description
1 polymer ?
#
loop_
_entity_poly.entity_id
_entity_poly.type
_entity_poly.pdbx_seq_one_letter_code
_entity_poly.pdbx_strand_id
1 'polypeptide(L)'
;MALQAEVQLRRSGHHHYRVNVHDVSPEGCRLEFVERPRLDETVWIKFEGLEAIASSVCWVRGFDAGVEFLRPIYSAVFDALVNRLGNR
;
A
#
# COMPACT_ATOMS: atom_id res chain seq x y z
N MET A 1 8.36 8.47 1.72
CA MET A 1 8.90 8.74 3.09
C MET A 1 8.94 7.43 3.86
N ALA A 2 9.97 7.18 4.68
CA ALA A 2 10.02 6.00 5.54
C ALA A 2 9.01 6.13 6.69
N LEU A 3 8.20 5.11 6.91
CA LEU A 3 7.13 5.07 7.91
C LEU A 3 6.73 3.60 8.14
N GLN A 4 6.36 3.21 9.36
CA GLN A 4 5.74 1.91 9.61
C GLN A 4 4.27 2.09 9.98
N ALA A 5 3.37 1.51 9.17
CA ALA A 5 1.94 1.54 9.44
C ALA A 5 1.24 0.26 8.97
N GLU A 6 0.25 -0.20 9.74
CA GLU A 6 -0.59 -1.34 9.39
C GLU A 6 -1.71 -0.89 8.43
N VAL A 7 -1.87 -1.61 7.32
CA VAL A 7 -2.93 -1.38 6.32
C VAL A 7 -3.67 -2.67 6.01
N GLN A 8 -4.87 -2.56 5.46
CA GLN A 8 -5.56 -3.72 4.90
C GLN A 8 -5.16 -3.90 3.43
N LEU A 9 -4.66 -5.09 3.10
CA LEU A 9 -4.33 -5.52 1.76
C LEU A 9 -5.37 -6.54 1.29
N ARG A 10 -5.95 -6.31 0.11
CA ARG A 10 -6.83 -7.26 -0.56
C ARG A 10 -6.23 -7.66 -1.90
N ARG A 11 -6.17 -8.97 -2.15
CA ARG A 11 -5.76 -9.56 -3.43
C ARG A 11 -6.97 -10.16 -4.14
N SER A 12 -6.93 -10.26 -5.46
CA SER A 12 -7.99 -10.86 -6.28
C SER A 12 -8.25 -12.30 -5.86
N GLY A 13 -9.47 -12.64 -5.41
CA GLY A 13 -9.85 -14.01 -5.03
C GLY A 13 -9.33 -14.50 -3.67
N HIS A 14 -8.66 -13.66 -2.88
CA HIS A 14 -8.08 -14.03 -1.58
C HIS A 14 -8.67 -13.23 -0.41
N HIS A 15 -8.33 -13.65 0.81
CA HIS A 15 -8.68 -12.99 2.07
C HIS A 15 -8.07 -11.59 2.19
N HIS A 16 -8.65 -10.78 3.10
CA HIS A 16 -8.07 -9.51 3.49
C HIS A 16 -6.95 -9.76 4.50
N TYR A 17 -5.75 -9.25 4.22
CA TYR A 17 -4.60 -9.34 5.12
C TYR A 17 -4.35 -7.99 5.78
N ARG A 18 -3.80 -8.01 6.98
CA ARG A 18 -3.18 -6.83 7.57
C ARG A 18 -1.69 -6.93 7.38
N VAL A 19 -1.10 -5.89 6.80
CA VAL A 19 0.31 -5.87 6.40
C VAL A 19 0.94 -4.54 6.78
N ASN A 20 2.26 -4.54 6.94
CA ASN A 20 3.02 -3.33 7.20
C ASN A 20 3.40 -2.64 5.91
N VAL A 21 3.13 -1.34 5.83
CA VAL A 21 3.75 -0.41 4.87
C VAL A 21 5.03 0.11 5.49
N HIS A 22 6.11 0.15 4.70
CA HIS A 22 7.44 0.62 5.13
C HIS A 22 7.80 2.01 4.60
N ASP A 23 7.18 2.39 3.49
CA ASP A 23 7.26 3.72 2.93
C ASP A 23 6.03 4.00 2.06
N VAL A 24 5.67 5.27 1.95
CA VAL A 24 4.56 5.72 1.10
C VAL A 24 4.95 7.00 0.36
N SER A 25 4.42 7.13 -0.84
CA SER A 25 4.50 8.27 -1.76
C SER A 25 3.13 8.49 -2.40
N PRO A 26 2.89 9.63 -3.07
CA PRO A 26 1.68 9.83 -3.86
C PRO A 26 1.47 8.78 -4.96
N GLU A 27 2.54 8.19 -5.49
CA GLU A 27 2.51 7.25 -6.61
C GLU A 27 2.44 5.79 -6.18
N GLY A 28 2.76 5.47 -4.93
CA GLY A 28 2.85 4.08 -4.48
C GLY A 28 3.40 3.90 -3.08
N CYS A 29 3.59 2.65 -2.70
CA CYS A 29 4.17 2.28 -1.42
C CYS A 29 4.91 0.94 -1.48
N ARG A 30 5.78 0.74 -0.48
CA ARG A 30 6.36 -0.57 -0.20
C ARG A 30 5.67 -1.23 0.98
N LEU A 31 5.36 -2.51 0.84
CA LEU A 31 4.74 -3.32 1.88
C LEU A 31 5.32 -4.74 1.94
N GLU A 32 5.18 -5.36 3.10
CA GLU A 32 5.51 -6.76 3.33
C GLU A 32 4.27 -7.63 3.16
N PHE A 33 4.29 -8.52 2.16
CA PHE A 33 3.18 -9.43 1.86
C PHE A 33 3.26 -10.70 2.72
N VAL A 34 2.10 -11.23 3.13
CA VAL A 34 1.99 -12.55 3.80
C VAL A 34 2.42 -13.69 2.87
N GLU A 35 2.11 -13.57 1.58
CA GLU A 35 2.48 -14.50 0.53
C GLU A 35 3.06 -13.73 -0.64
N ARG A 36 4.11 -14.26 -1.25
CA ARG A 36 4.81 -13.59 -2.35
C ARG A 36 3.85 -13.25 -3.51
N PRO A 37 3.69 -11.96 -3.86
CA PRO A 37 2.83 -11.56 -4.96
C PRO A 37 3.49 -11.85 -6.32
N ARG A 38 2.70 -11.80 -7.39
CA ARG A 38 3.20 -11.80 -8.76
C ARG A 38 3.46 -10.36 -9.23
N LEU A 39 4.42 -10.17 -10.13
CA LEU A 39 4.54 -8.91 -10.86
C LEU A 39 3.25 -8.65 -11.65
N ASP A 40 2.90 -7.38 -11.79
CA ASP A 40 1.69 -6.87 -12.45
C ASP A 40 0.37 -7.33 -11.79
N GLU A 41 0.43 -7.97 -10.63
CA GLU A 41 -0.75 -8.35 -9.87
C GLU A 41 -1.49 -7.10 -9.37
N THR A 42 -2.79 -7.04 -9.60
CA THR A 42 -3.63 -5.98 -9.04
C THR A 42 -4.00 -6.28 -7.59
N VAL A 43 -3.68 -5.34 -6.71
CA VAL A 43 -4.00 -5.38 -5.29
C VAL A 43 -4.75 -4.11 -4.87
N TRP A 44 -5.45 -4.17 -3.75
CA TRP A 44 -6.13 -3.02 -3.17
C TRP A 44 -5.60 -2.76 -1.77
N ILE A 45 -5.12 -1.55 -1.54
CA ILE A 45 -4.55 -1.13 -0.27
C ILE A 45 -5.51 -0.13 0.38
N LYS A 46 -5.96 -0.44 1.59
CA LYS A 46 -6.83 0.43 2.35
C LYS A 46 -6.07 0.95 3.57
N PHE A 47 -5.69 2.22 3.47
CA PHE A 47 -5.24 3.02 4.61
C PHE A 47 -6.44 3.45 5.46
N GLU A 48 -6.20 3.74 6.73
CA GLU A 48 -7.22 4.28 7.62
C GLU A 48 -7.70 5.66 7.14
N GLY A 49 -9.01 5.84 7.04
CA GLY A 49 -9.61 7.09 6.59
C GLY A 49 -9.54 7.35 5.08
N LEU A 50 -9.09 6.37 4.27
CA LEU A 50 -9.14 6.42 2.81
C LEU A 50 -9.98 5.27 2.23
N GLU A 51 -10.47 5.48 1.00
CA GLU A 51 -10.97 4.39 0.18
C GLU A 51 -9.83 3.45 -0.24
N ALA A 52 -10.19 2.22 -0.61
CA ALA A 52 -9.19 1.25 -1.06
C ALA A 52 -8.59 1.67 -2.41
N ILE A 53 -7.27 1.78 -2.45
CA ILE A 53 -6.50 2.24 -3.60
C ILE A 53 -6.09 1.02 -4.43
N ALA A 54 -6.55 0.96 -5.67
CA ALA A 54 -6.12 -0.06 -6.62
C ALA A 54 -4.67 0.20 -7.05
N SER A 55 -3.85 -0.85 -7.02
CA SER A 55 -2.42 -0.76 -7.23
C SER A 55 -1.90 -1.96 -8.03
N SER A 56 -0.81 -1.79 -8.77
CA SER A 56 -0.10 -2.86 -9.48
C SER A 56 1.23 -3.15 -8.80
N VAL A 57 1.59 -4.42 -8.65
CA VAL A 57 2.90 -4.84 -8.12
C VAL A 57 3.99 -4.59 -9.16
N CYS A 58 4.94 -3.69 -8.87
CA CYS A 58 5.98 -3.27 -9.82
C CYS A 58 7.36 -3.92 -9.58
N TRP A 59 7.63 -4.40 -8.37
CA TRP A 59 8.82 -5.21 -8.06
C TRP A 59 8.58 -6.10 -6.84
N VAL A 60 9.34 -7.19 -6.71
CA VAL A 60 9.25 -8.14 -5.59
C VAL A 60 10.64 -8.58 -5.14
N ARG A 61 10.91 -8.50 -3.83
CA ARG A 61 12.16 -8.94 -3.19
C ARG A 61 11.84 -9.75 -1.92
N GLY A 62 11.74 -11.07 -2.07
CA GLY A 62 11.26 -11.93 -0.98
C GLY A 62 9.77 -11.68 -0.74
N PHE A 63 9.43 -11.23 0.47
CA PHE A 63 8.07 -10.83 0.85
C PHE A 63 7.83 -9.32 0.74
N ASP A 64 8.90 -8.51 0.62
CA ASP A 64 8.76 -7.10 0.26
C ASP A 64 8.33 -6.96 -1.19
N ALA A 65 7.38 -6.08 -1.44
CA ALA A 65 7.05 -5.64 -2.79
C ALA A 65 6.71 -4.15 -2.80
N GLY A 66 7.06 -3.52 -3.92
CA GLY A 66 6.57 -2.19 -4.25
C GLY A 66 5.34 -2.30 -5.10
N VAL A 67 4.38 -1.42 -4.82
CA VAL A 67 3.22 -1.23 -5.68
C VAL A 67 3.17 0.20 -6.20
N GLU A 68 2.67 0.34 -7.41
CA GLU A 68 2.30 1.60 -8.01
C GLU A 68 0.77 1.75 -7.95
N PHE A 69 0.28 2.88 -7.47
CA PHE A 69 -1.14 3.18 -7.46
C PHE A 69 -1.61 3.44 -8.90
N LEU A 70 -2.70 2.78 -9.30
CA LEU A 70 -3.27 2.97 -10.65
C LEU A 70 -3.75 4.41 -10.88
N ARG A 71 -4.02 5.15 -9.80
CA ARG A 71 -4.21 6.60 -9.79
C ARG A 71 -3.41 7.18 -8.63
N PRO A 72 -2.52 8.14 -8.87
CA PRO A 72 -1.79 8.80 -7.79
C PRO A 72 -2.74 9.44 -6.77
N ILE A 73 -2.32 9.45 -5.51
CA ILE A 73 -3.02 10.18 -4.45
C ILE A 73 -2.79 11.68 -4.67
N TYR A 74 -3.87 12.46 -4.71
CA TYR A 74 -3.77 13.93 -4.76
C TYR A 74 -3.01 14.46 -3.53
N SER A 75 -2.17 15.48 -3.73
CA SER A 75 -1.31 16.05 -2.68
C SER A 75 -2.03 16.32 -1.37
N ALA A 76 -3.18 17.01 -1.39
CA ALA A 76 -3.94 17.32 -0.18
C ALA A 76 -4.44 16.06 0.57
N VAL A 77 -4.75 14.99 -0.14
CA VAL A 77 -5.15 13.69 0.45
C VAL A 77 -3.92 12.98 1.02
N PHE A 78 -2.78 13.06 0.33
CA PHE A 78 -1.51 12.50 0.79
C PHE A 78 -1.02 13.19 2.08
N ASP A 79 -1.10 14.51 2.14
CA ASP A 79 -0.75 15.29 3.34
C ASP A 79 -1.62 14.87 4.54
N ALA A 80 -2.93 14.72 4.32
CA ALA A 80 -3.85 14.23 5.36
C ALA A 80 -3.55 12.79 5.78
N LEU A 81 -3.14 11.92 4.85
CA LEU A 81 -2.72 10.56 5.14
C LEU A 81 -1.45 10.55 6.00
N VAL A 82 -0.41 11.28 5.60
CA VAL A 82 0.86 11.36 6.33
C VAL A 82 0.64 11.90 7.74
N ASN A 83 -0.17 12.94 7.90
CA ASN A 83 -0.50 13.49 9.22
C ASN A 83 -1.20 12.47 10.13
N ARG A 84 -2.07 11.60 9.59
CA ARG A 84 -2.70 10.54 10.39
C ARG A 84 -1.72 9.44 10.78
N LEU A 85 -0.82 9.07 9.87
CA LEU A 85 0.13 7.99 10.09
C LEU A 85 1.29 8.39 11.01
N GLY A 86 1.71 9.66 10.99
CA GLY A 86 2.78 10.18 11.86
C GLY A 86 2.33 10.54 13.28
N ASN A 87 1.04 10.51 13.58
CA ASN A 87 0.48 10.84 14.90
C ASN A 87 0.17 9.58 15.74
N ARG A 88 0.82 8.46 15.41
CA ARG A 88 0.80 7.18 16.11
C ARG A 88 2.22 6.75 16.42
#